data_AF-A0A354IZM1-F1
#
_entry.id   AF-A0A354IZM1-F1
#
_cell.length_a   1.000
_cell.length_b   1.000
_cell.length_c   1.000
_cell.angle_alpha   90.00
_cell.angle_beta   90.00
_cell.angle_gamma   90.00
#
_symmetry.space_group_name_H-M   'P 1'
#
loop_
_entity.id
_entity.type
_entity.pdbx_description
1 polymer ?
#
loop_
_entity_poly.entity_id
_entity_poly.type
_entity_poly.pdbx_seq_one_letter_code
_entity_poly.pdbx_strand_id
1 'polypeptide(L)'
;MSKNGTYEETLPCGGTLRVLQDNWEIRYCFLGRDYRYKSVFKTILGEEVEKYIQAYQKNWIEYIALKAATPKGNDVLRYGDAGMTISIGVIEGVFLTAFHLPIKSDAALESLVGGYRYAQKRVGRIQEFLRTL
;
A
#
# COMPACT_ATOMS: atom_id res chain seq x y z
N MET A 1 2.77 32.52 10.50
CA MET A 1 2.97 31.06 10.69
C MET A 1 1.59 30.42 10.64
N SER A 2 1.16 29.84 9.52
CA SER A 2 -0.18 29.24 9.46
C SER A 2 -0.18 27.96 10.29
N LYS A 3 -1.16 27.84 11.19
CA LYS A 3 -1.41 26.63 11.97
C LYS A 3 -2.07 25.61 11.06
N ASN A 4 -1.34 25.08 10.07
CA ASN A 4 -1.89 24.01 9.24
C ASN A 4 -1.82 22.72 10.07
N GLY A 5 -2.90 22.42 10.78
CA GLY A 5 -3.04 21.18 11.53
C GLY A 5 -2.86 19.98 10.60
N THR A 6 -2.03 19.03 11.01
CA THR A 6 -1.91 17.71 10.37
C THR A 6 -2.56 16.67 11.25
N TYR A 7 -3.35 15.80 10.66
CA TYR A 7 -3.90 14.63 11.32
C TYR A 7 -3.21 13.36 10.83
N GLU A 8 -2.88 12.45 11.74
CA GLU A 8 -2.28 11.16 11.43
C GLU A 8 -2.98 10.03 12.19
N GLU A 9 -3.26 8.93 11.50
CA GLU A 9 -3.76 7.70 12.12
C GLU A 9 -3.19 6.45 11.43
N THR A 10 -3.01 5.37 12.20
CA THR A 10 -2.60 4.07 11.64
C THR A 10 -3.80 3.36 11.03
N LEU A 11 -3.66 2.94 9.78
CA LEU A 11 -4.68 2.19 9.05
C LEU A 11 -4.57 0.68 9.35
N PRO A 12 -5.68 -0.07 9.26
CA PRO A 12 -5.67 -1.54 9.40
C PRO A 12 -4.72 -2.25 8.42
N CYS A 13 -4.42 -1.62 7.29
CA CYS A 13 -3.51 -2.16 6.28
C CYS A 13 -2.01 -1.90 6.58
N GLY A 14 -1.69 -1.40 7.78
CA GLY A 14 -0.32 -1.15 8.25
C GLY A 14 0.31 0.17 7.75
N GLY A 15 -0.37 0.90 6.87
CA GLY A 15 0.03 2.25 6.48
C GLY A 15 -0.43 3.31 7.49
N THR A 16 0.14 4.50 7.42
CA THR A 16 -0.30 5.69 8.16
C THR A 16 -1.06 6.61 7.23
N LEU A 17 -2.33 6.88 7.53
CA LEU A 17 -3.08 7.95 6.88
C LEU A 17 -2.59 9.28 7.44
N ARG A 18 -2.18 10.18 6.55
CA ARG A 18 -1.83 11.56 6.88
C ARG A 18 -2.74 12.50 6.11
N VAL A 19 -3.47 13.34 6.84
CA VAL A 19 -4.42 14.29 6.27
C VAL A 19 -3.93 15.71 6.53
N LEU A 20 -3.81 16.47 5.46
CA LEU A 20 -3.60 17.91 5.47
C LEU A 20 -4.89 18.60 5.00
N GLN A 21 -4.91 19.93 5.09
CA GLN A 21 -6.09 20.73 4.76
C GLN A 21 -6.65 20.48 3.35
N ASP A 22 -5.77 20.33 2.35
CA ASP A 22 -6.16 20.23 0.93
C ASP A 22 -5.72 18.92 0.26
N ASN A 23 -4.89 18.13 0.93
CA ASN A 23 -4.46 16.84 0.40
C ASN A 23 -4.30 15.81 1.53
N TRP A 24 -4.09 14.57 1.15
CA TRP A 24 -3.87 13.47 2.06
C TRP A 24 -3.05 12.39 1.38
N GLU A 25 -2.46 11.51 2.17
CA GLU A 25 -1.58 10.46 1.69
C GLU A 25 -1.60 9.26 2.64
N ILE A 26 -1.26 8.09 2.10
CA ILE A 26 -0.98 6.88 2.88
C ILE A 26 0.53 6.65 2.83
N ARG A 27 1.16 6.62 4.00
CA ARG A 27 2.60 6.40 4.15
C ARG A 27 2.88 5.02 4.69
N TYR A 28 3.83 4.33 4.07
CA TYR A 28 4.42 3.12 4.59
C TYR A 28 5.88 3.38 4.95
N CYS A 29 6.27 2.92 6.13
CA CYS A 29 7.65 2.92 6.60
C CYS A 29 8.06 1.47 6.87
N PHE A 30 8.95 0.94 6.04
CA PHE A 30 9.52 -0.39 6.23
C PHE A 30 10.89 -0.23 6.88
N LEU A 31 10.92 -0.48 8.19
CA LEU A 31 12.15 -0.42 8.98
C LEU A 31 13.04 -1.62 8.64
N GLY A 32 14.33 -1.37 8.43
CA GLY A 32 15.32 -2.43 8.31
C GLY A 32 15.37 -3.27 9.59
N ARG A 33 15.62 -4.57 9.45
CA ARG A 33 15.56 -5.57 10.54
C ARG A 33 16.47 -5.25 11.74
N ASP A 34 17.50 -4.42 11.53
CA ASP A 34 18.51 -4.04 12.52
C ASP A 34 18.65 -2.51 12.71
N TYR A 35 17.76 -1.69 12.12
CA TYR A 35 17.84 -0.22 12.08
C TYR A 35 19.15 0.36 11.48
N ARG A 36 20.04 -0.46 10.92
CA ARG A 36 21.31 -0.03 10.31
C ARG A 36 21.17 0.27 8.82
N TYR A 37 20.16 -0.31 8.16
CA TYR A 37 19.83 -0.02 6.76
C TYR A 37 18.78 1.10 6.66
N LYS A 38 18.85 1.88 5.57
CA LYS A 38 17.91 2.96 5.26
C LYS A 38 16.48 2.42 5.24
N SER A 39 15.59 3.02 6.03
CA SER A 39 14.16 2.73 5.99
C SER A 39 13.63 2.95 4.56
N VAL A 40 12.82 2.02 4.07
CA VAL A 40 12.13 2.19 2.79
C VAL A 40 10.81 2.89 3.05
N PHE A 41 10.66 4.07 2.46
CA PHE A 41 9.43 4.84 2.52
C PHE A 41 8.65 4.69 1.22
N LYS A 42 7.35 4.44 1.33
CA LYS A 42 6.44 4.52 0.21
C LYS A 42 5.29 5.43 0.56
N THR A 43 5.08 6.45 -0.25
CA THR A 43 3.94 7.36 -0.14
C THR A 43 3.00 7.09 -1.31
N ILE A 44 1.71 6.98 -1.01
CA ILE A 44 0.64 6.93 -2.00
C ILE A 44 -0.20 8.17 -1.78
N LEU A 45 -0.22 9.06 -2.78
CA LEU A 45 -1.03 10.28 -2.71
C LEU A 45 -2.51 9.90 -2.78
N GLY A 46 -3.35 10.70 -2.12
CA GLY A 46 -4.80 10.45 -2.07
C GLY A 46 -5.45 10.30 -3.45
N GLU A 47 -4.99 11.07 -4.43
CA GLU A 47 -5.43 10.99 -5.83
C GLU A 47 -5.02 9.69 -6.54
N GLU A 48 -3.96 9.02 -6.07
CA GLU A 48 -3.46 7.77 -6.64
C GLU A 48 -4.07 6.52 -5.97
N VAL A 49 -4.81 6.67 -4.87
CA VAL A 49 -5.27 5.52 -4.09
C VAL A 49 -6.12 4.56 -4.91
N GLU A 50 -7.03 5.05 -5.76
CA GLU A 50 -7.85 4.17 -6.60
C GLU A 50 -7.01 3.43 -7.66
N LYS A 51 -6.01 4.11 -8.24
CA LYS A 51 -5.03 3.49 -9.15
C LYS A 51 -4.28 2.35 -8.46
N TYR A 52 -3.89 2.55 -7.20
CA TYR A 52 -3.23 1.51 -6.40
C TYR A 52 -4.18 0.34 -6.08
N ILE A 53 -5.46 0.58 -5.76
CA ILE A 53 -6.46 -0.48 -5.57
C ILE A 53 -6.57 -1.35 -6.82
N GLN A 54 -6.77 -0.71 -7.98
CA GLN A 54 -6.90 -1.41 -9.26
C GLN A 54 -5.64 -2.20 -9.61
N ALA A 55 -4.46 -1.60 -9.41
CA ALA A 55 -3.18 -2.26 -9.63
C ALA A 55 -3.04 -3.52 -8.74
N TYR A 56 -3.38 -3.43 -7.45
CA TYR A 56 -3.34 -4.58 -6.54
C TYR A 56 -4.25 -5.72 -7.00
N GLN A 57 -5.49 -5.41 -7.38
CA GLN A 57 -6.45 -6.41 -7.84
C GLN A 57 -5.97 -7.09 -9.14
N LYS A 58 -5.49 -6.31 -10.11
CA LYS A 58 -4.97 -6.84 -11.38
C LYS A 58 -3.71 -7.68 -11.16
N ASN A 59 -2.75 -7.17 -10.41
CA ASN A 59 -1.50 -7.87 -10.09
C ASN A 59 -1.77 -9.15 -9.29
N TRP A 60 -2.81 -9.17 -8.46
CA TRP A 60 -3.22 -10.36 -7.71
C TRP A 60 -3.77 -11.46 -8.61
N ILE A 61 -4.63 -11.11 -9.58
CA ILE A 61 -5.12 -12.06 -10.59
C ILE A 61 -3.94 -12.65 -11.38
N GLU A 62 -3.00 -11.80 -11.80
CA GLU A 62 -1.79 -12.26 -12.50
C GLU A 62 -0.92 -13.15 -11.61
N TYR A 63 -0.74 -12.81 -10.33
CA TYR A 63 -0.02 -13.65 -9.37
C TYR A 63 -0.65 -15.05 -9.25
N ILE A 64 -1.98 -15.15 -9.14
CA ILE A 64 -2.68 -16.45 -9.06
C ILE A 64 -2.42 -17.26 -10.33
N ALA A 65 -2.55 -16.64 -11.51
CA ALA A 65 -2.32 -17.30 -12.79
C ALA A 65 -0.87 -17.78 -12.94
N LEU A 66 0.11 -16.92 -12.60
CA LEU A 66 1.53 -17.26 -12.62
C LEU A 66 1.85 -18.39 -11.63
N LYS A 67 1.29 -18.34 -10.42
CA LYS A 67 1.49 -19.37 -9.40
C LYS A 67 0.96 -20.72 -9.85
N ALA A 68 -0.17 -20.76 -10.55
CA ALA A 68 -0.75 -21.98 -11.11
C ALA A 68 0.09 -22.54 -12.28
N ALA A 69 0.67 -21.66 -13.10
CA ALA A 69 1.47 -22.04 -14.27
C ALA A 69 2.93 -22.39 -13.94
N THR A 70 3.44 -21.98 -12.77
CA THR A 70 4.85 -22.15 -12.40
C THR A 70 5.06 -23.49 -11.68
N PRO A 71 5.92 -24.39 -12.20
CA PRO A 71 6.26 -25.63 -11.51
C PRO A 71 6.88 -25.38 -10.14
N LYS A 72 6.61 -26.29 -9.19
CA LYS A 72 7.23 -26.22 -7.85
C LYS A 72 8.76 -26.22 -7.96
N GLY A 73 9.41 -25.31 -7.24
CA GLY A 73 10.87 -25.16 -7.24
C GLY A 73 11.41 -24.13 -8.23
N ASN A 74 10.56 -23.56 -9.08
CA ASN A 74 10.93 -22.45 -9.95
C ASN A 74 10.58 -21.10 -9.34
N ASP A 75 11.48 -20.14 -9.53
CA ASP A 75 11.29 -18.75 -9.13
C ASP A 75 10.91 -17.90 -10.35
N VAL A 76 9.93 -17.02 -10.19
CA VAL A 76 9.49 -16.08 -11.22
C VAL A 76 9.36 -14.70 -10.61
N LEU A 77 9.94 -13.69 -11.26
CA LEU A 77 9.81 -12.29 -10.88
C LEU A 77 9.26 -11.49 -12.06
N ARG A 78 8.20 -10.71 -11.82
CA ARG A 78 7.53 -9.86 -12.80
C ARG A 78 7.30 -8.47 -12.23
N TYR A 79 7.43 -7.45 -13.06
CA TYR A 79 7.01 -6.10 -12.73
C TYR A 79 5.52 -5.97 -13.03
N GLY A 80 4.75 -5.60 -12.00
CA GLY A 80 3.31 -5.35 -12.11
C GLY A 80 3.00 -3.87 -12.26
N ASP A 81 1.71 -3.55 -12.24
CA ASP A 81 1.23 -2.17 -12.35
C ASP A 81 1.62 -1.34 -11.11
N ALA A 82 1.62 -0.01 -11.27
CA ALA A 82 1.94 0.98 -10.22
C ALA A 82 3.32 0.81 -9.53
N GLY A 83 4.28 0.20 -10.26
CA GLY A 83 5.64 -0.06 -9.77
C GLY A 83 5.73 -1.22 -8.79
N MET A 84 4.69 -2.05 -8.70
CA MET A 84 4.66 -3.23 -7.85
C MET A 84 5.47 -4.38 -8.47
N THR A 85 5.70 -5.41 -7.66
CA THR A 85 6.40 -6.62 -8.10
C THR A 85 5.56 -7.84 -7.76
N ILE A 86 5.49 -8.80 -8.69
CA ILE A 86 4.86 -10.09 -8.52
C ILE A 86 5.98 -11.13 -8.46
N SER A 87 6.03 -11.91 -7.38
CA SER A 87 7.06 -12.92 -7.18
C SER A 87 6.45 -14.28 -6.86
N ILE A 88 6.95 -15.33 -7.48
CA ILE A 88 6.72 -16.74 -7.18
C ILE A 88 8.06 -17.34 -6.76
N GLY A 89 8.08 -18.16 -5.71
CA GLY A 89 9.32 -18.81 -5.26
C GLY A 89 9.54 -18.71 -3.75
N VAL A 90 10.81 -18.62 -3.34
CA VAL A 90 11.24 -18.47 -1.93
C VAL A 90 10.59 -17.25 -1.28
N ILE A 91 10.52 -16.14 -2.02
CA ILE A 91 9.80 -14.93 -1.63
C ILE A 91 8.62 -14.79 -2.60
N GLU A 92 7.41 -15.02 -2.11
CA GLU A 92 6.20 -14.97 -2.94
C GLU A 92 5.20 -13.89 -2.51
N GLY A 93 4.43 -13.41 -3.48
CA GLY A 93 3.32 -12.47 -3.31
C GLY A 93 3.34 -11.31 -4.30
N VAL A 94 2.36 -10.41 -4.16
CA VAL A 94 2.35 -9.09 -4.80
C VAL A 94 2.88 -8.06 -3.80
N PHE A 95 3.91 -7.32 -4.18
CA PHE A 95 4.64 -6.41 -3.30
C PHE A 95 4.42 -4.97 -3.69
N LEU A 96 4.24 -4.10 -2.69
CA LEU A 96 4.08 -2.66 -2.91
C LEU A 96 5.35 -2.02 -3.47
N THR A 97 6.50 -2.41 -2.93
CA THR A 97 7.83 -1.89 -3.28
C THR A 97 8.89 -2.81 -2.70
N ALA A 98 9.99 -3.06 -3.43
CA ALA A 98 11.22 -3.70 -2.92
C ALA A 98 10.99 -4.91 -1.99
N PHE A 99 10.09 -5.82 -2.35
CA PHE A 99 9.71 -7.00 -1.54
C PHE A 99 9.10 -6.71 -0.15
N HIS A 100 8.56 -5.52 0.04
CA HIS A 100 7.81 -5.13 1.22
C HIS A 100 6.28 -5.21 0.99
N LEU A 101 5.57 -5.48 2.09
CA LEU A 101 4.12 -5.64 2.15
C LEU A 101 3.58 -6.72 1.17
N PRO A 102 4.00 -7.99 1.31
CA PRO A 102 3.51 -9.06 0.45
C PRO A 102 2.03 -9.33 0.65
N ILE A 103 1.26 -9.26 -0.43
CA ILE A 103 -0.09 -9.80 -0.50
C ILE A 103 0.01 -11.25 -1.01
N LYS A 104 -0.45 -12.20 -0.17
CA LYS A 104 -0.34 -13.64 -0.43
C LYS A 104 -1.66 -14.40 -0.34
N SER A 105 -2.76 -13.72 -0.05
CA SER A 105 -4.10 -14.31 0.05
C SER A 105 -5.17 -13.27 -0.29
N ASP A 106 -6.35 -13.74 -0.65
CA ASP A 106 -7.52 -12.89 -0.89
C ASP A 106 -7.86 -12.05 0.36
N ALA A 107 -7.83 -12.65 1.55
CA ALA A 107 -8.06 -11.93 2.80
C ALA A 107 -7.05 -10.78 3.04
N ALA A 108 -5.77 -10.97 2.66
CA ALA A 108 -4.78 -9.92 2.77
C ALA A 108 -5.05 -8.79 1.74
N LEU A 109 -5.45 -9.15 0.52
CA LEU A 109 -5.86 -8.18 -0.49
C LEU A 109 -7.08 -7.38 -0.04
N GLU A 110 -8.12 -8.05 0.44
CA GLU A 110 -9.35 -7.45 0.93
C GLU A 110 -9.09 -6.50 2.11
N SER A 111 -8.23 -6.91 3.05
CA SER A 111 -7.83 -6.07 4.18
C SER A 111 -7.10 -4.79 3.71
N LEU A 112 -6.18 -4.92 2.76
CA LEU A 112 -5.45 -3.81 2.17
C LEU A 112 -6.40 -2.83 1.45
N VAL A 113 -7.22 -3.34 0.54
CA VAL A 113 -8.19 -2.54 -0.23
C VAL A 113 -9.21 -1.89 0.72
N GLY A 114 -9.67 -2.63 1.72
CA GLY A 114 -10.55 -2.12 2.77
C GLY A 114 -9.92 -0.96 3.54
N GLY A 115 -8.63 -1.06 3.88
CA GLY A 115 -7.87 0.02 4.51
C GLY A 115 -7.77 1.28 3.64
N TYR A 116 -7.54 1.13 2.33
CA TYR A 116 -7.50 2.25 1.39
C TYR A 116 -8.87 2.91 1.22
N ARG A 117 -9.93 2.11 1.08
CA ARG A 117 -11.31 2.58 0.99
C ARG A 117 -11.76 3.27 2.29
N TYR A 118 -11.32 2.75 3.44
CA TYR A 118 -11.54 3.40 4.74
C TYR A 118 -10.89 4.78 4.77
N ALA A 119 -9.62 4.87 4.39
CA ALA A 119 -8.89 6.14 4.35
C ALA A 119 -9.61 7.19 3.48
N GLN A 120 -10.02 6.82 2.26
CA GLN A 120 -10.78 7.71 1.36
C GLN A 120 -12.04 8.27 2.02
N LYS A 121 -12.82 7.45 2.74
CA LYS A 121 -14.03 7.88 3.44
C LYS A 121 -13.73 8.75 4.66
N ARG A 122 -12.63 8.47 5.34
CA ARG A 122 -12.24 9.10 6.61
C ARG A 122 -11.72 10.52 6.42
N VAL A 123 -10.99 10.76 5.33
CA VAL A 123 -10.38 12.05 4.98
C VAL A 123 -11.39 13.19 4.93
N GLY A 124 -12.56 13.01 4.32
CA GLY A 124 -13.53 14.11 4.13
C GLY A 124 -13.90 14.80 5.44
N ARG A 125 -14.23 14.01 6.47
CA ARG A 125 -14.58 14.53 7.81
C ARG A 125 -13.41 15.25 8.48
N ILE A 126 -12.19 14.75 8.27
CA ILE A 126 -11.00 15.33 8.87
C ILE A 126 -10.66 16.65 8.19
N GLN A 127 -10.73 16.73 6.87
CA GLN A 127 -10.44 17.96 6.13
C GLN A 127 -11.46 19.06 6.43
N GLU A 128 -12.74 18.70 6.60
CA GLU A 128 -13.76 19.65 7.10
C GLU A 128 -13.35 20.23 8.45
N PHE A 129 -12.96 19.38 9.40
CA PHE A 129 -12.48 19.83 10.70
C PHE A 129 -11.22 20.70 10.60
N LEU A 130 -10.21 20.29 9.83
CA LEU A 130 -8.96 21.03 9.68
C LEU A 130 -9.14 22.41 9.06
N ARG A 131 -10.13 22.60 8.18
CA ARG A 131 -10.46 23.91 7.59
C ARG A 131 -11.11 24.88 8.56
N THR A 132 -11.55 24.42 9.72
CA THR A 132 -12.15 25.27 10.76
C THR A 132 -11.13 25.77 11.81
N LEU A 133 -9.88 25.30 11.74
CA LEU A 133 -8.77 25.67 12.63
C LEU A 133 -7.97 26.87 12.10
#